data_AF-A0A945VD79-F1
#
_entry.id   AF-A0A945VD79-F1
#
_cell.length_a   1.000
_cell.length_b   1.000
_cell.length_c   1.000
_cell.angle_alpha   90.00
_cell.angle_beta   90.00
_cell.angle_gamma   90.00
#
_symmetry.space_group_name_H-M   'P 1'
#
loop_
_entity.id
_entity.type
_entity.pdbx_description
1 polymer ?
#
loop_
_entity_poly.entity_id
_entity_poly.type
_entity_poly.pdbx_seq_one_letter_code
_entity_poly.pdbx_strand_id
1 'polypeptide(L)'
;MENIYVLIATGIGAIFLLWLLLYFVPVGLWFTALVSNVRISLLQLVLMRWRKVPPRIIVNSLIASTKAGLKLARDDMEAHFLAGGNVQLVVNALISAEKANIKLDFKTATAIDLAGRDVLEAVQMSVNPKVIDTKKVAAVAKDGIQLIAMARVTVRANIDQLVGGAGEETVLARVGEGIVSSIGSADSHKAVLENPDSISKVVLSKGLDSGTAFEILSIDIADIDIGKNIGAELQMDQANADKNIAQAKAEERRAMAVAAEQEMKAKSQEASANVIQAEAEIPKSIAEAFRTGNLGIMDYYRYKNIQADTNMRDSIAGNPSVEPEDEK
;
A
#
# COMPACT_ATOMS: atom_id res chain seq x y z
N MET A 1 -13.26 -90.85 5.69
CA MET A 1 -12.58 -89.73 4.99
C MET A 1 -13.44 -88.46 4.99
N GLU A 2 -14.75 -88.53 4.69
CA GLU A 2 -15.65 -87.34 4.70
C GLU A 2 -15.69 -86.57 6.03
N ASN A 3 -15.79 -87.25 7.18
CA ASN A 3 -15.84 -86.56 8.49
C ASN A 3 -14.57 -85.77 8.82
N ILE A 4 -13.41 -86.17 8.28
CA ILE A 4 -12.13 -85.47 8.47
C ILE A 4 -12.12 -84.17 7.66
N TYR A 5 -12.65 -84.18 6.43
CA TYR A 5 -12.78 -82.96 5.63
C TYR A 5 -13.79 -81.98 6.22
N VAL A 6 -14.90 -82.47 6.80
CA VAL A 6 -15.88 -81.60 7.49
C VAL A 6 -15.28 -80.97 8.76
N LEU A 7 -14.51 -81.72 9.55
CA LEU A 7 -13.79 -81.22 10.72
C LEU A 7 -12.72 -80.19 10.35
N ILE A 8 -11.96 -80.42 9.28
CA ILE A 8 -10.96 -79.48 8.77
C ILE A 8 -11.63 -78.22 8.22
N ALA A 9 -12.74 -78.36 7.48
CA ALA A 9 -13.49 -77.22 6.94
C ALA A 9 -14.14 -76.37 8.05
N THR A 10 -14.70 -76.99 9.10
CA THR A 10 -15.21 -76.27 10.28
C THR A 10 -14.09 -75.63 11.10
N GLY A 11 -12.95 -76.30 11.25
CA GLY A 11 -11.77 -75.73 11.91
C GLY A 11 -11.21 -74.51 11.17
N ILE A 12 -11.07 -74.58 9.85
CA ILE A 12 -10.63 -73.44 9.01
C ILE A 12 -11.67 -72.31 9.05
N GLY A 13 -12.96 -72.64 8.97
CA GLY A 13 -14.04 -71.67 9.10
C GLY A 13 -14.03 -70.95 10.46
N ALA A 14 -13.79 -71.68 11.55
CA ALA A 14 -13.67 -71.11 12.89
C ALA A 14 -12.43 -70.22 13.04
N ILE A 15 -11.28 -70.63 12.51
CA ILE A 15 -10.06 -69.81 12.50
C ILE A 15 -10.24 -68.55 11.66
N PHE A 16 -10.90 -68.65 10.50
CA PHE A 16 -11.20 -67.50 9.64
C PHE A 16 -12.16 -66.52 10.33
N LEU A 17 -13.19 -67.03 10.99
CA LEU A 17 -14.16 -66.22 11.73
C LEU A 17 -13.53 -65.56 12.96
N LEU A 18 -12.64 -66.27 13.65
CA LEU A 18 -11.83 -65.72 14.75
C LEU A 18 -10.88 -64.62 14.25
N TRP A 19 -10.21 -64.82 13.11
CA TRP A 19 -9.33 -63.84 12.50
C TRP A 19 -10.11 -62.58 12.08
N LEU A 20 -11.28 -62.75 11.48
CA LEU A 20 -12.17 -61.65 11.09
C LEU A 20 -12.67 -60.86 12.32
N LEU A 21 -13.01 -61.56 13.41
CA LEU A 21 -13.41 -60.95 14.67
C LEU A 21 -12.26 -60.18 15.34
N LEU A 22 -11.06 -60.74 15.40
CA LEU A 22 -9.86 -60.09 15.95
C LEU A 22 -9.36 -58.93 15.08
N TYR A 23 -9.57 -58.98 13.77
CA TYR A 23 -9.30 -57.85 12.88
C TYR A 23 -10.26 -56.69 13.12
N PHE A 24 -11.54 -56.99 13.34
CA PHE A 24 -12.57 -55.98 13.54
C PHE A 24 -12.51 -55.35 14.94
N VAL A 25 -12.28 -56.15 15.99
CA VAL A 25 -12.20 -55.70 17.38
C VAL A 25 -10.75 -55.37 17.73
N PRO A 26 -10.39 -54.09 17.98
CA PRO A 26 -9.03 -53.72 18.31
C PRO A 26 -8.70 -54.04 19.79
N VAL A 27 -8.56 -55.32 20.13
CA VAL A 27 -8.28 -55.81 21.49
C VAL A 27 -6.98 -55.23 22.04
N GLY A 28 -5.96 -55.05 21.20
CA GLY A 28 -4.69 -54.43 21.60
C GLY A 28 -4.84 -52.98 22.05
N LEU A 29 -5.64 -52.16 21.37
CA LEU A 29 -5.89 -50.77 21.78
C LEU A 29 -6.68 -50.70 23.08
N TRP A 30 -7.65 -51.60 23.25
CA TRP A 30 -8.41 -51.72 24.50
C TRP A 30 -7.51 -52.05 25.69
N PHE A 31 -6.59 -53.00 25.53
CA PHE A 31 -5.65 -53.37 26.58
C PHE A 31 -4.72 -52.20 26.95
N THR A 32 -4.19 -51.47 25.97
CA THR A 32 -3.35 -50.28 26.21
C THR A 32 -4.10 -49.18 26.97
N ALA A 33 -5.39 -48.99 26.65
CA ALA A 33 -6.25 -48.06 27.38
C ALA A 33 -6.44 -48.49 28.84
N LEU A 34 -6.74 -49.77 29.07
CA LEU A 34 -6.93 -50.34 30.41
C LEU A 34 -5.69 -50.17 31.28
N VAL A 35 -4.51 -50.50 30.76
CA VAL A 35 -3.21 -50.35 31.45
C VAL A 35 -2.91 -48.88 31.75
N SER A 36 -3.39 -47.96 30.90
CA SER A 36 -3.24 -46.52 31.10
C SER A 36 -4.33 -45.90 31.99
N ASN A 37 -5.10 -46.72 32.71
CA ASN A 37 -6.21 -46.31 33.59
C ASN A 37 -7.35 -45.57 32.86
N VAL A 38 -7.53 -45.88 31.58
CA VAL A 38 -8.60 -45.35 30.73
C VAL A 38 -9.67 -46.42 30.52
N ARG A 39 -10.87 -46.18 31.04
CA ARG A 39 -12.00 -47.14 30.94
C ARG A 39 -12.76 -46.94 29.64
N ILE A 40 -12.46 -47.75 28.62
CA ILE A 40 -13.22 -47.80 27.35
C ILE A 40 -13.73 -49.23 27.16
N SER A 41 -14.99 -49.40 26.74
CA SER A 41 -15.53 -50.73 26.47
C SER A 41 -15.18 -51.22 25.06
N LEU A 42 -15.04 -52.53 24.89
CA LEU A 42 -14.79 -53.13 23.57
C LEU A 42 -15.92 -52.79 22.58
N LEU A 43 -17.16 -52.77 23.05
CA LEU A 43 -18.33 -52.39 22.26
C LEU A 43 -18.22 -50.95 21.76
N GLN A 44 -17.70 -50.03 22.57
CA GLN A 44 -17.49 -48.64 22.16
C GLN A 44 -16.44 -48.49 21.05
N LEU A 45 -15.35 -49.26 21.09
CA LEU A 45 -14.33 -49.26 20.03
C LEU A 45 -14.90 -49.75 18.69
N VAL A 46 -15.81 -50.73 18.76
CA VAL A 46 -16.57 -51.20 17.59
C VAL A 46 -17.52 -50.12 17.07
N LEU A 47 -18.28 -49.46 17.96
CA LEU A 47 -19.18 -48.37 17.59
C LEU A 47 -18.45 -47.15 16.99
N MET A 48 -17.21 -46.87 17.40
CA MET A 48 -16.38 -45.84 16.77
C MET A 48 -16.09 -46.17 15.30
N ARG A 49 -15.70 -47.42 15.01
CA ARG A 49 -15.46 -47.87 13.62
C ARG A 49 -16.73 -47.76 12.77
N TRP A 50 -17.89 -48.11 13.32
CA TRP A 50 -19.17 -47.95 12.62
C TRP A 50 -19.44 -46.48 12.26
N ARG A 51 -19.17 -45.56 13.19
CA ARG A 51 -19.29 -44.11 12.98
C ARG A 51 -18.16 -43.50 12.13
N LYS A 52 -17.28 -44.32 11.56
CA LYS A 52 -16.09 -43.90 10.79
C LYS A 52 -15.09 -43.05 11.58
N VAL A 53 -15.10 -43.14 12.91
CA VAL A 53 -14.10 -42.50 13.77
C VAL A 53 -12.96 -43.48 14.03
N PRO A 54 -11.69 -43.15 13.75
CA PRO A 54 -10.56 -44.04 13.96
C PRO A 54 -10.30 -44.22 15.47
N PRO A 55 -10.51 -45.42 16.05
CA PRO A 55 -10.40 -45.62 17.50
C PRO A 55 -9.00 -45.33 18.03
N ARG A 56 -7.97 -45.54 17.20
CA ARG A 56 -6.57 -45.32 17.56
C ARG A 56 -6.27 -43.86 17.94
N ILE A 57 -6.83 -42.89 17.20
CA ILE A 57 -6.57 -41.46 17.44
C ILE A 57 -7.23 -41.04 18.76
N ILE A 58 -8.49 -41.43 18.96
CA ILE A 58 -9.26 -41.09 20.16
C ILE A 58 -8.66 -41.73 21.42
N VAL A 59 -8.35 -43.02 21.37
CA VAL A 59 -7.78 -43.75 22.52
C VAL A 59 -6.41 -43.17 22.90
N ASN A 60 -5.52 -42.95 21.93
CA ASN A 60 -4.20 -42.38 22.20
C ASN A 60 -4.29 -40.97 22.77
N SER A 61 -5.19 -40.13 22.23
CA SER A 61 -5.43 -38.77 22.73
C SER A 61 -6.00 -38.80 24.15
N LEU A 62 -6.92 -39.71 24.45
CA LEU A 62 -7.52 -39.84 25.78
C LEU A 62 -6.53 -40.39 26.82
N ILE A 63 -5.63 -41.29 26.42
CA ILE A 63 -4.52 -41.74 27.26
C ILE A 63 -3.57 -40.58 27.56
N ALA A 64 -3.21 -39.79 26.54
CA ALA A 64 -2.31 -38.66 26.68
C ALA A 64 -2.89 -37.57 27.60
N SER A 65 -4.17 -37.22 27.42
CA SER A 65 -4.85 -36.22 28.24
C SER A 65 -5.01 -36.70 29.70
N THR A 66 -5.42 -37.95 29.91
CA THR A 66 -5.57 -38.52 31.27
C THR A 66 -4.25 -38.55 32.01
N LYS A 67 -3.15 -38.93 31.35
CA LYS A 67 -1.80 -38.92 31.94
C LYS A 67 -1.28 -37.51 32.22
N ALA A 68 -1.77 -36.50 31.50
CA ALA A 68 -1.46 -35.10 31.74
C ALA A 68 -2.34 -34.46 32.83
N GLY A 69 -3.29 -35.20 33.41
CA GLY A 69 -4.20 -34.68 34.45
C GLY A 69 -5.48 -34.05 33.90
N LEU A 70 -5.66 -34.03 32.57
CA LEU A 70 -6.84 -33.46 31.93
C LEU A 70 -8.01 -34.45 31.91
N LYS A 71 -9.19 -33.99 32.34
CA LYS A 71 -10.43 -34.77 32.30
C LYS A 71 -11.23 -34.43 31.04
N LEU A 72 -10.95 -35.12 29.95
CA LEU A 72 -11.67 -34.97 28.69
C LEU A 72 -12.69 -36.07 28.49
N ALA A 73 -13.91 -35.70 28.06
CA ALA A 73 -14.91 -36.67 27.66
C ALA A 73 -14.55 -37.24 26.27
N ARG A 74 -14.65 -38.56 26.16
CA ARG A 74 -14.47 -39.27 24.89
C ARG A 74 -15.45 -38.76 23.82
N ASP A 75 -16.70 -38.55 24.20
CA ASP A 75 -17.77 -38.17 23.27
C ASP A 75 -17.49 -36.81 22.61
N ASP A 76 -16.91 -35.88 23.34
CA ASP A 76 -16.52 -34.57 22.82
C ASP A 76 -15.38 -34.68 21.79
N MET A 77 -14.41 -35.57 22.00
CA MET A 77 -13.35 -35.84 21.02
C MET A 77 -13.86 -36.55 19.77
N GLU A 78 -14.80 -37.48 19.92
CA GLU A 78 -15.47 -38.11 18.78
C GLU A 78 -16.31 -37.09 18.00
N ALA A 79 -17.04 -36.21 18.68
CA ALA A 79 -17.81 -35.14 18.07
C ALA A 79 -16.90 -34.16 17.29
N HIS A 80 -15.76 -33.76 17.87
CA HIS A 80 -14.79 -32.90 17.20
C HIS A 80 -14.20 -33.54 15.94
N PHE A 81 -13.85 -34.84 16.01
CA PHE A 81 -13.38 -35.57 14.84
C PHE A 81 -14.44 -35.64 13.73
N LEU A 82 -15.70 -35.89 14.10
CA LEU A 82 -16.82 -35.92 13.15
C LEU A 82 -17.12 -34.55 12.55
N ALA A 83 -16.85 -33.46 13.28
CA ALA A 83 -16.92 -32.09 12.78
C ALA A 83 -15.78 -31.74 11.80
N GLY A 84 -14.82 -32.65 11.58
CA GLY A 84 -13.68 -32.46 10.67
C GLY A 84 -12.43 -31.88 11.34
N GLY A 85 -12.41 -31.77 12.67
CA GLY A 85 -11.27 -31.23 13.42
C GLY A 85 -10.18 -32.27 13.75
N ASN A 86 -9.02 -31.77 14.16
CA ASN A 86 -7.86 -32.56 14.54
C ASN A 86 -7.76 -32.76 16.05
N VAL A 87 -8.28 -33.89 16.54
CA VAL A 87 -8.27 -34.26 17.96
C VAL A 87 -6.86 -34.31 18.55
N GLN A 88 -5.88 -34.84 17.81
CA GLN A 88 -4.52 -35.01 18.33
C GLN A 88 -3.85 -33.65 18.57
N LEU A 89 -4.06 -32.69 17.67
CA LEU A 89 -3.51 -31.34 17.77
C LEU A 89 -4.13 -30.59 18.96
N VAL A 90 -5.45 -30.63 19.10
CA VAL A 90 -6.18 -30.03 20.22
C VAL A 90 -5.73 -30.59 21.57
N VAL A 91 -5.61 -31.92 21.69
CA VAL A 91 -5.15 -32.55 22.94
C VAL A 91 -3.71 -32.18 23.26
N ASN A 92 -2.82 -32.16 22.27
CA ASN A 92 -1.43 -31.73 22.49
C ASN A 92 -1.34 -30.26 22.93
N ALA A 93 -2.20 -29.39 22.37
CA ALA A 93 -2.29 -27.99 22.75
C ALA A 93 -2.78 -27.84 24.20
N LEU A 94 -3.82 -28.58 24.60
CA LEU A 94 -4.34 -28.58 25.97
C LEU A 94 -3.30 -29.07 26.98
N ILE A 95 -2.57 -30.15 26.66
CA ILE A 95 -1.48 -30.66 27.52
C ILE A 95 -0.39 -29.60 27.68
N SER A 96 -0.04 -28.90 26.59
CA SER A 96 0.96 -27.82 26.62
C SER A 96 0.46 -26.63 27.45
N ALA A 97 -0.82 -26.27 27.32
CA ALA A 97 -1.44 -25.18 28.06
C ALA A 97 -1.48 -25.48 29.56
N GLU A 98 -1.88 -26.69 29.96
CA GLU A 98 -1.91 -27.14 31.36
C GLU A 98 -0.51 -27.08 32.00
N LYS A 99 0.52 -27.57 31.29
CA LYS A 99 1.91 -27.50 31.76
C LYS A 99 2.46 -26.08 31.86
N ALA A 100 1.95 -25.18 31.02
CA ALA A 100 2.29 -23.76 31.03
C ALA A 100 1.39 -22.93 31.96
N ASN A 101 0.46 -23.57 32.69
CA ASN A 101 -0.53 -22.90 33.55
C ASN A 101 -1.40 -21.86 32.80
N ILE A 102 -1.71 -22.14 31.52
CA ILE A 102 -2.58 -21.33 30.68
C ILE A 102 -3.98 -21.95 30.71
N LYS A 103 -4.99 -21.13 31.03
CA LYS A 103 -6.39 -21.57 31.05
C LYS A 103 -6.90 -21.75 29.62
N LEU A 104 -6.98 -22.99 29.14
CA LEU A 104 -7.54 -23.33 27.84
C LEU A 104 -8.61 -24.42 28.00
N ASP A 105 -9.85 -24.08 27.70
CA ASP A 105 -10.96 -25.03 27.73
C ASP A 105 -11.00 -25.86 26.43
N PHE A 106 -11.45 -27.12 26.53
CA PHE A 106 -11.59 -28.01 25.39
C PHE A 106 -12.46 -27.39 24.28
N LYS A 107 -13.57 -26.73 24.64
CA LYS A 107 -14.47 -26.08 23.68
C LYS A 107 -13.78 -24.95 22.91
N THR A 108 -13.00 -24.12 23.60
CA THR A 108 -12.26 -23.02 22.98
C THR A 108 -11.19 -23.58 22.05
N ALA A 109 -10.44 -24.60 22.49
CA ALA A 109 -9.43 -25.27 21.67
C ALA A 109 -10.05 -25.89 20.40
N THR A 110 -11.20 -26.56 20.50
CA THR A 110 -11.91 -27.08 19.32
C THR A 110 -12.41 -25.99 18.39
N ALA A 111 -12.85 -24.85 18.93
CA ALA A 111 -13.32 -23.72 18.12
C ALA A 111 -12.17 -23.09 17.32
N ILE A 112 -10.97 -22.98 17.91
CA ILE A 112 -9.78 -22.48 17.24
C ILE A 112 -9.37 -23.41 16.08
N ASP A 113 -9.37 -24.72 16.33
CA ASP A 113 -9.04 -25.73 15.31
C ASP A 113 -10.04 -25.73 14.14
N LEU A 114 -11.35 -25.65 14.43
CA LEU A 114 -12.39 -25.54 13.40
C LEU A 114 -12.35 -24.20 12.63
N ALA A 115 -11.83 -23.14 13.25
CA ALA A 115 -11.57 -21.87 12.57
C ALA A 115 -10.35 -21.93 11.62
N GLY A 116 -9.66 -23.08 11.54
CA GLY A 116 -8.50 -23.30 10.69
C GLY A 116 -7.21 -22.67 11.25
N ARG A 117 -7.16 -22.38 12.56
CA ARG A 117 -5.94 -21.88 13.22
C ARG A 117 -5.27 -23.00 14.00
N ASP A 118 -3.93 -22.99 14.05
CA ASP A 118 -3.16 -23.96 14.83
C ASP A 118 -3.20 -23.60 16.32
N VAL A 119 -3.96 -24.37 17.09
CA VAL A 119 -4.10 -24.22 18.54
C VAL A 119 -2.78 -24.46 19.26
N LEU A 120 -1.98 -25.42 18.78
CA LEU A 120 -0.74 -25.81 19.43
C LEU A 120 0.31 -24.71 19.25
N GLU A 121 0.42 -24.15 18.04
CA GLU A 121 1.30 -23.02 17.77
C GLU A 121 0.91 -21.81 18.64
N ALA A 122 -0.38 -21.51 18.76
CA ALA A 122 -0.84 -20.40 19.59
C ALA A 122 -0.47 -20.58 21.08
N VAL A 123 -0.64 -21.79 21.64
CA VAL A 123 -0.22 -22.08 23.02
C VAL A 123 1.30 -21.94 23.17
N GLN A 124 2.08 -22.45 22.21
CA GLN A 124 3.54 -22.32 22.23
C GLN A 124 3.98 -20.86 22.17
N MET A 125 3.38 -20.06 21.28
CA MET A 125 3.67 -18.63 21.15
C MET A 125 3.25 -17.84 22.40
N SER A 126 2.23 -18.29 23.12
CA SER A 126 1.84 -17.67 24.39
C SER A 126 2.90 -17.87 25.47
N VAL A 127 3.60 -19.01 25.47
CA VAL A 127 4.70 -19.31 26.42
C VAL A 127 6.02 -18.68 25.98
N ASN A 128 6.34 -18.81 24.70
CA ASN A 128 7.56 -18.28 24.11
C ASN A 128 7.19 -17.27 23.03
N PRO A 129 7.25 -15.96 23.34
CA PRO A 129 6.91 -14.91 22.40
C PRO A 129 7.73 -15.00 21.10
N LYS A 130 7.10 -14.64 19.99
CA LYS A 130 7.75 -14.60 18.68
C LYS A 130 8.11 -13.16 18.33
N VAL A 131 9.28 -13.01 17.75
CA VAL A 131 9.77 -11.73 17.24
C VAL A 131 9.46 -11.64 15.75
N ILE A 132 8.78 -10.58 15.34
CA ILE A 132 8.39 -10.33 13.95
C ILE A 132 8.84 -8.92 13.56
N ASP A 133 9.59 -8.81 12.47
CA ASP A 133 10.03 -7.52 11.95
C ASP A 133 8.95 -6.94 11.02
N THR A 134 8.69 -5.63 11.13
CA THR A 134 7.78 -4.91 10.24
C THR A 134 8.41 -4.71 8.86
N LYS A 135 7.57 -4.47 7.85
CA LYS A 135 8.05 -3.93 6.57
C LYS A 135 8.69 -2.55 6.81
N LYS A 136 9.61 -2.14 5.92
CA LYS A 136 10.18 -0.79 5.96
C LYS A 136 9.08 0.25 5.75
N VAL A 137 8.92 1.14 6.73
CA VAL A 137 7.90 2.20 6.73
C VAL A 137 8.59 3.53 6.48
N ALA A 138 8.15 4.28 5.47
CA ALA A 138 8.68 5.60 5.17
C ALA A 138 7.71 6.69 5.65
N ALA A 139 8.22 7.69 6.36
CA ALA A 139 7.45 8.83 6.84
C ALA A 139 8.30 10.12 6.78
N VAL A 140 7.65 11.28 6.75
CA VAL A 140 8.32 12.58 6.64
C VAL A 140 8.08 13.35 7.93
N ALA A 141 9.16 13.83 8.57
CA ALA A 141 9.07 14.69 9.75
C ALA A 141 8.66 16.12 9.37
N LYS A 142 8.27 16.97 10.34
CA LYS A 142 7.80 18.34 10.05
C LYS A 142 8.85 19.23 9.38
N ASP A 143 10.13 18.90 9.51
CA ASP A 143 11.23 19.58 8.84
C ASP A 143 11.41 19.17 7.36
N GLY A 144 10.54 18.29 6.84
CA GLY A 144 10.52 17.88 5.44
C GLY A 144 11.52 16.77 5.09
N ILE A 145 12.18 16.16 6.08
CA ILE A 145 13.13 15.07 5.86
C ILE A 145 12.44 13.72 6.05
N GLN A 146 12.64 12.83 5.08
CA GLN A 146 12.13 11.49 5.10
C GLN A 146 12.98 10.60 6.01
N LEU A 147 12.32 9.82 6.85
CA LEU A 147 12.90 8.73 7.62
C LEU A 147 12.27 7.41 7.20
N ILE A 148 13.10 6.38 7.07
CA ILE A 148 12.69 5.01 6.80
C ILE A 148 12.97 4.20 8.05
N ALA A 149 11.92 3.79 8.74
CA ALA A 149 12.02 3.05 9.98
C ALA A 149 11.59 1.59 9.80
N MET A 150 12.24 0.70 10.53
CA MET A 150 11.86 -0.70 10.67
C MET A 150 11.75 -1.01 12.17
N ALA A 151 10.64 -1.62 12.58
CA ALA A 151 10.42 -2.02 13.96
C ALA A 151 10.44 -3.54 14.08
N ARG A 152 10.87 -3.99 15.24
CA ARG A 152 10.83 -5.36 15.71
C ARG A 152 9.73 -5.46 16.75
N VAL A 153 8.71 -6.26 16.48
CA VAL A 153 7.56 -6.43 17.36
C VAL A 153 7.65 -7.80 18.02
N THR A 154 7.69 -7.80 19.34
CA THR A 154 7.60 -9.04 20.13
C THR A 154 6.13 -9.27 20.46
N VAL A 155 5.55 -10.31 19.87
CA VAL A 155 4.14 -10.67 20.08
C VAL A 155 4.01 -12.01 20.79
N ARG A 156 2.97 -12.13 21.60
CA ARG A 156 2.49 -13.41 22.13
C ARG A 156 1.05 -13.64 21.69
N ALA A 157 0.62 -14.89 21.60
CA ALA A 157 -0.77 -15.19 21.28
C ALA A 157 -1.68 -14.92 22.48
N ASN A 158 -2.80 -14.25 22.22
CA ASN A 158 -3.88 -14.07 23.18
C ASN A 158 -4.93 -15.17 22.96
N ILE A 159 -4.96 -16.16 23.85
CA ILE A 159 -5.80 -17.36 23.73
C ILE A 159 -7.30 -17.01 23.78
N ASP A 160 -7.70 -15.99 24.53
CA ASP A 160 -9.10 -15.60 24.69
C ASP A 160 -9.67 -14.94 23.42
N GLN A 161 -8.81 -14.26 22.64
CA GLN A 161 -9.20 -13.51 21.43
C GLN A 161 -8.75 -14.19 20.12
N LEU A 162 -8.24 -15.43 20.20
CA LEU A 162 -7.73 -16.15 19.03
C LEU A 162 -8.82 -16.49 18.00
N VAL A 163 -10.06 -16.67 18.47
CA VAL A 163 -11.25 -16.89 17.63
C VAL A 163 -11.88 -15.54 17.31
N GLY A 164 -11.85 -15.12 16.04
CA GLY A 164 -12.45 -13.88 15.57
C GLY A 164 -11.58 -12.62 15.72
N GLY A 165 -10.45 -12.70 16.43
CA GLY A 165 -9.47 -11.61 16.50
C GLY A 165 -8.73 -11.39 15.18
N ALA A 166 -8.25 -10.15 14.99
CA ALA A 166 -7.42 -9.80 13.84
C ALA A 166 -6.06 -10.53 13.87
N GLY A 167 -5.53 -10.86 12.69
CA GLY A 167 -4.27 -11.61 12.55
C GLY A 167 -3.01 -10.77 12.72
N GLU A 168 -1.84 -11.43 12.62
CA GLU A 168 -0.51 -10.80 12.74
C GLU A 168 -0.35 -9.63 11.75
N GLU A 169 -0.82 -9.78 10.51
CA GLU A 169 -0.72 -8.74 9.48
C GLU A 169 -1.41 -7.43 9.89
N THR A 170 -2.55 -7.52 10.58
CA THR A 170 -3.28 -6.35 11.06
C THR A 170 -2.51 -5.65 12.19
N VAL A 171 -1.90 -6.42 13.09
CA VAL A 171 -1.05 -5.89 14.15
C VAL A 171 0.14 -5.14 13.55
N LEU A 172 0.85 -5.75 12.59
CA LEU A 172 2.00 -5.11 11.92
C LEU A 172 1.60 -3.85 11.16
N ALA A 173 0.44 -3.85 10.51
CA ALA A 173 -0.08 -2.67 9.81
C ALA A 173 -0.39 -1.51 10.78
N ARG A 174 -1.04 -1.81 11.91
CA ARG A 174 -1.34 -0.82 12.96
C ARG A 174 -0.06 -0.27 13.61
N VAL A 175 0.93 -1.12 13.85
CA VAL A 175 2.26 -0.69 14.30
C VAL A 175 2.91 0.23 13.26
N GLY A 176 2.83 -0.13 11.98
CA GLY A 176 3.31 0.72 10.88
C GLY A 176 2.63 2.09 10.85
N GLU A 177 1.31 2.15 10.96
CA GLU A 177 0.55 3.41 11.08
C GLU A 177 1.01 4.24 12.29
N GLY A 178 1.21 3.58 13.43
CA GLY A 178 1.73 4.20 14.64
C GLY A 178 3.10 4.85 14.40
N ILE A 179 4.00 4.15 13.72
CA ILE A 179 5.34 4.66 13.37
C ILE A 179 5.24 5.86 12.44
N VAL A 180 4.43 5.79 11.37
CA VAL A 180 4.20 6.92 10.45
C VAL A 180 3.70 8.15 11.21
N SER A 181 2.69 7.94 12.06
CA SER A 181 2.10 9.01 12.87
C SER A 181 3.10 9.62 13.84
N SER A 182 3.96 8.82 14.46
CA SER A 182 4.98 9.30 15.39
C SER A 182 6.06 10.12 14.69
N ILE A 183 6.56 9.65 13.54
CA ILE A 183 7.57 10.37 12.74
C ILE A 183 6.98 11.67 12.19
N GLY A 184 5.76 11.64 11.64
CA GLY A 184 5.09 12.82 11.11
C GLY A 184 4.77 13.88 12.15
N SER A 185 4.64 13.49 13.42
CA SER A 185 4.40 14.41 14.53
C SER A 185 5.68 15.03 15.11
N ALA A 186 6.85 14.48 14.77
CA ALA A 186 8.13 14.96 15.26
C ALA A 186 8.53 16.29 14.60
N ASP A 187 9.10 17.20 15.41
CA ASP A 187 9.48 18.53 14.94
C ASP A 187 10.69 18.51 13.99
N SER A 188 11.59 17.55 14.17
CA SER A 188 12.72 17.34 13.26
C SER A 188 13.15 15.89 13.18
N HIS A 189 13.80 15.50 12.07
CA HIS A 189 14.41 14.18 11.93
C HIS A 189 15.48 13.91 12.98
N LYS A 190 16.18 14.96 13.46
CA LYS A 190 17.20 14.84 14.52
C LYS A 190 16.59 14.38 15.84
N ALA A 191 15.43 14.92 16.23
CA ALA A 191 14.76 14.52 17.45
C ALA A 191 14.41 13.02 17.46
N VAL A 192 14.05 12.46 16.30
CA VAL A 192 13.77 11.04 16.14
C VAL A 192 15.04 10.20 16.22
N LEU A 193 16.14 10.66 15.63
CA LEU A 193 17.44 9.97 15.67
C LEU A 193 18.11 10.02 17.05
N GLU A 194 17.90 11.09 17.81
CA GLU A 194 18.40 11.22 19.18
C GLU A 194 17.71 10.24 20.14
N ASN A 195 16.44 9.91 19.91
CA ASN A 195 15.66 9.03 20.77
C ASN A 195 14.65 8.18 19.99
N PRO A 196 15.08 7.11 19.30
CA PRO A 196 14.19 6.25 18.53
C PRO A 196 13.12 5.55 19.39
N ASP A 197 13.40 5.33 20.68
CA ASP A 197 12.47 4.74 21.64
C ASP A 197 11.26 5.63 21.93
N SER A 198 11.29 6.92 21.58
CA SER A 198 10.09 7.75 21.69
C SER A 198 8.98 7.25 20.77
N ILE A 199 9.34 6.70 19.60
CA ILE A 199 8.38 6.12 18.66
C ILE A 199 7.66 4.94 19.32
N SER A 200 8.41 3.97 19.86
CA SER A 200 7.82 2.77 20.44
C SER A 200 6.89 3.08 21.61
N LYS A 201 7.24 4.03 22.48
CA LYS A 201 6.39 4.47 23.60
C LYS A 201 5.06 5.08 23.13
N VAL A 202 5.11 5.97 22.13
CA VAL A 202 3.89 6.58 21.57
C VAL A 202 3.03 5.52 20.89
N VAL A 203 3.64 4.59 20.16
CA VAL A 203 2.95 3.52 19.43
C VAL A 203 2.30 2.53 20.39
N LEU A 204 3.00 2.11 21.46
CA LEU A 204 2.45 1.24 22.51
C LEU A 204 1.29 1.91 23.26
N SER A 205 1.36 3.22 23.50
CA SER A 205 0.30 3.95 24.24
C SER A 205 -1.06 3.97 23.52
N LYS A 206 -1.10 3.70 22.22
CA LYS A 206 -2.34 3.68 21.42
C LYS A 206 -3.15 2.39 21.53
N GLY A 207 -2.66 1.35 22.23
CA GLY A 207 -3.42 0.10 22.44
C GLY A 207 -3.72 -0.66 21.13
N LEU A 208 -2.67 -0.89 20.32
CA LEU A 208 -2.79 -1.45 18.96
C LEU A 208 -3.26 -2.92 18.93
N ASP A 209 -3.10 -3.61 20.05
CA ASP A 209 -3.48 -5.00 20.31
C ASP A 209 -4.97 -5.18 20.62
N SER A 210 -5.73 -4.09 20.79
CA SER A 210 -7.17 -4.16 21.04
C SER A 210 -7.92 -4.85 19.88
N GLY A 211 -8.59 -5.96 20.22
CA GLY A 211 -9.38 -6.77 19.28
C GLY A 211 -8.53 -7.63 18.33
N THR A 212 -7.28 -7.92 18.69
CA THR A 212 -6.41 -8.79 17.91
C THR A 212 -6.17 -10.13 18.61
N ALA A 213 -5.83 -11.15 17.84
CA ALA A 213 -5.48 -12.47 18.37
C ALA A 213 -4.11 -12.50 19.07
N PHE A 214 -3.41 -11.36 19.13
CA PHE A 214 -2.06 -11.22 19.65
C PHE A 214 -1.99 -10.11 20.69
N GLU A 215 -1.08 -10.25 21.63
CA GLU A 215 -0.73 -9.21 22.60
C GLU A 215 0.70 -8.75 22.31
N ILE A 216 0.90 -7.44 22.28
CA ILE A 216 2.20 -6.84 21.98
C ILE A 216 2.96 -6.67 23.30
N LEU A 217 4.10 -7.35 23.44
CA LEU A 217 4.96 -7.23 24.62
C LEU A 217 5.92 -6.06 24.49
N SER A 218 6.57 -5.94 23.34
CA SER A 218 7.49 -4.85 23.04
C SER A 218 7.44 -4.47 21.56
N ILE A 219 7.73 -3.21 21.30
CA ILE A 219 8.02 -2.68 19.98
C ILE A 219 9.38 -2.02 20.12
N ASP A 220 10.37 -2.52 19.39
CA ASP A 220 11.72 -2.01 19.41
C ASP A 220 12.04 -1.48 18.01
N ILE A 221 12.69 -0.32 17.88
CA ILE A 221 13.09 0.16 16.56
C ILE A 221 14.37 -0.56 16.14
N ALA A 222 14.29 -1.38 15.10
CA ALA A 222 15.41 -2.17 14.61
C ALA A 222 16.39 -1.34 13.78
N ASP A 223 15.87 -0.40 12.99
CA ASP A 223 16.66 0.42 12.08
C ASP A 223 15.94 1.74 11.75
N ILE A 224 16.69 2.84 11.59
CA ILE A 224 16.21 4.14 11.11
C ILE A 224 17.22 4.72 10.13
N ASP A 225 16.82 4.82 8.87
CA ASP A 225 17.59 5.44 7.80
C ASP A 225 17.06 6.84 7.46
N ILE A 226 17.96 7.76 7.10
CA ILE A 226 17.60 9.05 6.52
C ILE A 226 17.41 8.86 5.01
N GLY A 227 16.22 9.21 4.52
CA GLY A 227 15.86 9.16 3.11
C GLY A 227 16.12 10.47 2.38
N LYS A 228 15.15 10.89 1.56
CA LYS A 228 15.22 12.14 0.79
C LYS A 228 14.79 13.36 1.62
N ASN A 229 15.30 14.52 1.25
CA ASN A 229 14.78 15.80 1.74
C ASN A 229 13.62 16.24 0.85
N ILE A 230 12.41 15.77 1.17
CA ILE A 230 11.17 16.07 0.44
C ILE A 230 10.86 17.57 0.51
N GLY A 231 11.18 18.23 1.63
CA GLY A 231 10.99 19.67 1.78
C GLY A 231 11.81 20.47 0.77
N ALA A 232 13.08 20.12 0.59
CA ALA A 232 13.93 20.76 -0.42
C ALA A 232 13.49 20.43 -1.85
N GLU A 233 13.10 19.18 -2.12
CA GLU A 233 12.59 18.75 -3.44
C GLU A 233 11.33 19.55 -3.82
N LEU A 234 10.35 19.66 -2.91
CA LEU A 234 9.14 20.46 -3.12
C LEU A 234 9.45 21.95 -3.31
N GLN A 235 10.43 22.51 -2.59
CA GLN A 235 10.86 23.90 -2.78
C GLN A 235 11.51 24.12 -4.15
N MET A 236 12.34 23.19 -4.62
CA MET A 236 12.95 23.25 -5.94
C MET A 236 11.88 23.12 -7.04
N ASP A 237 10.92 22.22 -6.87
CA ASP A 237 9.80 22.04 -7.80
C ASP A 237 8.94 23.29 -7.88
N GLN A 238 8.65 23.91 -6.73
CA GLN A 238 7.91 25.18 -6.68
C GLN A 238 8.69 26.32 -7.35
N ALA A 239 9.99 26.44 -7.10
CA ALA A 239 10.84 27.44 -7.74
C ALA A 239 10.94 27.23 -9.26
N ASN A 240 10.99 25.98 -9.72
CA ASN A 240 10.97 25.65 -11.14
C ASN A 240 9.63 26.00 -11.79
N ALA A 241 8.51 25.71 -11.11
CA ALA A 241 7.19 26.11 -11.56
C ALA A 241 7.07 27.64 -11.67
N ASP A 242 7.53 28.38 -10.67
CA ASP A 242 7.54 29.85 -10.66
C ASP A 242 8.43 30.41 -11.78
N LYS A 243 9.60 29.82 -12.01
CA LYS A 243 10.49 30.17 -13.13
C LYS A 243 9.80 29.96 -14.47
N ASN A 244 9.11 28.83 -14.66
CA ASN A 244 8.40 28.53 -15.90
C ASN A 244 7.25 29.52 -16.14
N ILE A 245 6.50 29.89 -15.10
CA ILE A 245 5.45 30.92 -15.18
C ILE A 245 6.05 32.28 -15.54
N ALA A 246 7.18 32.65 -14.91
CA ALA A 246 7.86 33.90 -15.19
C ALA A 246 8.39 33.96 -16.63
N GLN A 247 8.97 32.85 -17.11
CA GLN A 247 9.42 32.72 -18.50
C GLN A 247 8.27 32.82 -19.49
N ALA A 248 7.16 32.12 -19.24
CA ALA A 248 5.96 32.19 -20.08
C ALA A 248 5.40 33.61 -20.15
N LYS A 249 5.32 34.34 -19.02
CA LYS A 249 4.88 35.74 -19.00
C LYS A 249 5.85 36.67 -19.74
N ALA A 250 7.15 36.42 -19.65
CA ALA A 250 8.16 37.20 -20.37
C ALA A 250 8.04 36.97 -21.89
N GLU A 251 7.77 35.74 -22.31
CA GLU A 251 7.54 35.39 -23.70
C GLU A 251 6.22 35.96 -24.24
N GLU A 252 5.15 35.92 -23.44
CA GLU A 252 3.87 36.57 -23.74
C GLU A 252 4.04 38.08 -23.97
N ARG A 253 4.79 38.77 -23.09
CA ARG A 253 5.11 40.19 -23.24
C ARG A 253 5.95 40.47 -24.49
N ARG A 254 6.93 39.62 -24.80
CA ARG A 254 7.71 39.74 -26.04
C ARG A 254 6.81 39.58 -27.27
N ALA A 255 5.95 38.57 -27.28
CA ALA A 255 5.01 38.35 -28.36
C ALA A 255 4.05 39.54 -28.55
N MET A 256 3.52 40.11 -27.46
CA MET A 256 2.69 41.31 -27.50
C MET A 256 3.46 42.55 -28.00
N ALA A 257 4.71 42.74 -27.58
CA ALA A 257 5.54 43.85 -28.05
C ALA A 257 5.82 43.75 -29.56
N VAL A 258 6.14 42.56 -30.05
CA VAL A 258 6.33 42.31 -31.49
C VAL A 258 5.03 42.53 -32.25
N ALA A 259 3.89 42.06 -31.73
CA ALA A 259 2.58 42.29 -32.34
C ALA A 259 2.25 43.80 -32.43
N ALA A 260 2.51 44.56 -31.35
CA ALA A 260 2.32 46.01 -31.34
C ALA A 260 3.26 46.73 -32.32
N GLU A 261 4.52 46.29 -32.44
CA GLU A 261 5.46 46.83 -33.42
C GLU A 261 4.98 46.59 -34.86
N GLN A 262 4.48 45.38 -35.15
CA GLN A 262 3.90 45.05 -36.46
C GLN A 262 2.62 45.86 -36.74
N GLU A 263 1.76 46.05 -35.73
CA GLU A 263 0.56 46.88 -35.86
C GLU A 263 0.93 48.35 -36.16
N MET A 264 1.96 48.88 -35.50
CA MET A 264 2.47 50.24 -35.76
C MET A 264 3.10 50.36 -37.14
N LYS A 265 3.86 49.36 -37.59
CA LYS A 265 4.39 49.29 -38.96
C LYS A 265 3.25 49.27 -39.99
N ALA A 266 2.21 48.46 -39.77
CA ALA A 266 1.04 48.42 -40.64
C ALA A 266 0.30 49.78 -40.67
N LYS A 267 0.08 50.42 -39.51
CA LYS A 267 -0.49 51.77 -39.42
C LYS A 267 0.34 52.83 -40.13
N SER A 268 1.67 52.76 -40.01
CA SER A 268 2.58 53.66 -40.74
C SER A 268 2.44 53.46 -42.25
N GLN A 269 2.38 52.21 -42.72
CA GLN A 269 2.19 51.91 -44.14
C GLN A 269 0.82 52.38 -44.64
N GLU A 270 -0.25 52.21 -43.86
CA GLU A 270 -1.59 52.72 -44.17
C GLU A 270 -1.60 54.24 -44.25
N ALA A 271 -0.99 54.94 -43.28
CA ALA A 271 -0.85 56.38 -43.29
C ALA A 271 -0.03 56.87 -44.51
N SER A 272 1.08 56.20 -44.82
CA SER A 272 1.88 56.50 -46.02
C SER A 272 1.07 56.27 -47.29
N ALA A 273 0.28 55.19 -47.39
CA ALA A 273 -0.59 54.93 -48.53
C ALA A 273 -1.66 56.02 -48.68
N ASN A 274 -2.24 56.50 -47.58
CA ASN A 274 -3.19 57.61 -47.57
C ASN A 274 -2.55 58.93 -48.03
N VAL A 275 -1.32 59.23 -47.60
CA VAL A 275 -0.56 60.39 -48.07
C VAL A 275 -0.30 60.28 -49.58
N ILE A 276 0.13 59.12 -50.07
CA ILE A 276 0.35 58.87 -51.50
C ILE A 276 -0.95 59.04 -52.28
N GLN A 277 -2.08 58.56 -51.75
CA GLN A 277 -3.38 58.72 -52.39
C GLN A 277 -3.80 60.19 -52.49
N ALA A 278 -3.61 60.97 -51.43
CA ALA A 278 -3.86 62.40 -51.42
C ALA A 278 -2.92 63.18 -52.36
N GLU A 279 -1.62 62.84 -52.38
CA GLU A 279 -0.66 63.43 -53.33
C GLU A 279 -1.02 63.09 -54.77
N ALA A 280 -1.52 61.87 -55.05
CA ALA A 280 -1.96 61.46 -56.37
C ALA A 280 -3.24 62.18 -56.85
N GLU A 281 -4.02 62.79 -55.95
CA GLU A 281 -5.12 63.68 -56.33
C GLU A 281 -4.61 64.99 -56.92
N ILE A 282 -3.45 65.51 -56.49
CA ILE A 282 -2.91 66.79 -56.98
C ILE A 282 -2.67 66.76 -58.50
N PRO A 283 -1.96 65.77 -59.10
CA PRO A 283 -1.85 65.66 -60.55
C PRO A 283 -3.19 65.47 -61.27
N LYS A 284 -4.14 64.73 -60.66
CA LYS A 284 -5.46 64.52 -61.25
C LYS A 284 -6.25 65.84 -61.31
N SER A 285 -6.26 66.61 -60.22
CA SER A 285 -6.89 67.93 -60.15
C SER A 285 -6.21 68.94 -61.07
N ILE A 286 -4.88 68.90 -61.20
CA ILE A 286 -4.15 69.71 -62.19
C ILE A 286 -4.56 69.33 -63.62
N ALA A 287 -4.65 68.03 -63.93
CA ALA A 287 -5.11 67.55 -65.24
C ALA A 287 -6.57 67.95 -65.52
N GLU A 288 -7.44 67.96 -64.50
CA GLU A 288 -8.81 68.45 -64.60
C GLU A 288 -8.87 69.97 -64.80
N ALA A 289 -8.02 70.74 -64.12
CA ALA A 289 -7.89 72.19 -64.31
C ALA A 289 -7.42 72.55 -65.73
N PHE A 290 -6.54 71.74 -66.32
CA PHE A 290 -6.16 71.86 -67.73
C PHE A 290 -7.32 71.54 -68.69
N ARG A 291 -8.12 70.51 -68.41
CA ARG A 291 -9.28 70.14 -69.26
C ARG A 291 -10.42 71.16 -69.19
N THR A 292 -10.67 71.73 -68.01
CA THR A 292 -11.72 72.74 -67.78
C THR A 292 -11.30 74.15 -68.17
N GLY A 293 -10.04 74.36 -68.56
CA GLY A 293 -9.52 75.65 -69.06
C GLY A 293 -9.14 76.65 -67.97
N ASN A 294 -9.10 76.23 -66.71
CA ASN A 294 -8.79 77.08 -65.56
C ASN A 294 -7.27 77.25 -65.29
N LEU A 295 -6.41 76.48 -65.97
CA LEU A 295 -4.95 76.59 -65.89
C LEU A 295 -4.33 76.64 -67.30
N GLY A 296 -3.57 77.70 -67.61
CA GLY A 296 -2.90 77.87 -68.89
C GLY A 296 -1.52 77.20 -68.97
N ILE A 297 -1.05 76.90 -70.18
CA ILE A 297 0.28 76.28 -70.41
C ILE A 297 1.41 77.13 -69.82
N MET A 298 1.34 78.47 -69.95
CA MET A 298 2.34 79.38 -69.39
C MET A 298 2.36 79.39 -67.86
N ASP A 299 1.21 79.20 -67.20
CA ASP A 299 1.11 79.18 -65.74
C ASP A 299 1.69 77.89 -65.15
N TYR A 300 1.52 76.75 -65.83
CA TYR A 300 2.15 75.49 -65.43
C TYR A 300 3.67 75.51 -65.60
N TYR A 301 4.19 76.14 -66.67
CA TYR A 301 5.64 76.34 -66.81
C TYR A 301 6.21 77.23 -65.70
N ARG A 302 5.48 78.27 -65.27
CA ARG A 302 5.87 79.09 -64.11
C ARG A 302 5.84 78.28 -62.81
N TYR A 303 4.79 77.49 -62.56
CA TYR A 303 4.72 76.60 -61.40
C TYR A 303 5.92 75.63 -61.36
N LYS A 304 6.24 74.97 -62.48
CA LYS A 304 7.40 74.08 -62.57
C LYS A 304 8.73 74.81 -62.34
N ASN A 305 8.89 76.03 -62.85
CA ASN A 305 10.10 76.81 -62.62
C ASN A 305 10.26 77.22 -61.15
N ILE A 306 9.16 77.62 -60.49
CA ILE A 306 9.18 77.95 -59.06
C ILE A 306 9.48 76.69 -58.25
N GLN A 307 8.85 75.54 -58.55
CA GLN A 307 9.14 74.28 -57.88
C GLN A 307 10.61 73.84 -58.07
N ALA A 308 11.17 74.05 -59.27
CA ALA A 308 12.58 73.77 -59.53
C ALA A 308 13.52 74.71 -58.76
N ASP A 309 13.19 76.00 -58.64
CA ASP A 309 13.96 76.96 -57.84
C ASP A 309 13.87 76.63 -56.34
N THR A 310 12.69 76.23 -55.85
CA THR A 310 12.51 75.75 -54.46
C THR A 310 13.32 74.48 -54.21
N ASN A 311 13.26 73.47 -55.10
CA ASN A 311 14.05 72.25 -54.95
C ASN A 311 15.55 72.52 -54.97
N MET A 312 16.04 73.44 -55.84
CA MET A 312 17.43 73.87 -55.81
C MET A 312 17.79 74.57 -54.49
N ARG A 313 16.90 75.44 -53.97
CA ARG A 313 17.12 76.11 -52.68
C ARG A 313 17.15 75.12 -51.52
N ASP A 314 16.25 74.15 -51.46
CA ASP A 314 16.23 73.12 -50.42
C ASP A 314 17.50 72.25 -50.47
N SER A 315 17.99 71.95 -51.68
CA SER A 315 19.25 71.22 -51.89
C SER A 315 20.49 72.01 -51.45
N ILE A 316 20.45 73.34 -51.59
CA ILE A 316 21.56 74.24 -51.20
C ILE A 316 21.50 74.58 -49.69
N ALA A 317 20.30 74.65 -49.10
CA ALA A 317 20.08 75.01 -47.71
C ALA A 317 20.42 73.89 -46.71
N GLY A 318 20.67 72.66 -47.18
CA GLY A 318 21.22 71.57 -46.37
C GLY A 318 20.29 71.17 -45.22
N ASN A 319 19.20 70.46 -45.53
CA ASN A 319 18.56 69.62 -44.53
C ASN A 319 19.29 68.26 -44.55
N PRO A 320 19.99 67.85 -43.48
CA PRO A 320 20.56 66.51 -43.45
C PRO A 320 19.39 65.54 -43.55
N SER A 321 19.35 64.77 -44.62
CA SER A 321 18.56 63.55 -44.68
C SER A 321 18.86 62.76 -43.41
N VAL A 322 17.85 62.62 -42.55
CA VAL A 322 17.88 61.69 -41.42
C VAL A 322 18.09 60.32 -42.06
N GLU A 323 19.32 59.80 -41.96
CA GLU A 323 19.59 58.40 -42.21
C GLU A 323 18.67 57.59 -41.28
N PRO A 324 17.95 56.58 -41.78
CA PRO A 324 17.36 55.60 -40.87
C PRO A 324 18.53 54.88 -40.20
N GLU A 325 18.67 55.03 -38.89
CA GLU A 325 19.52 54.14 -38.10
C GLU A 325 18.97 52.72 -38.26
N ASP A 326 19.71 51.88 -38.98
CA ASP A 326 19.51 50.43 -38.99
C ASP A 326 19.74 49.90 -37.57
N GLU A 327 18.66 49.70 -36.81
CA GLU A 327 18.70 48.94 -35.55
C GLU A 327 18.98 47.45 -35.85
N LYS A 328 20.04 46.93 -35.22
CA LYS A 328 20.39 45.50 -35.15
C LYS A 328 19.52 44.75 -34.15
#